data_AF-A0A2H1FCF9-F1
#
_entry.id   AF-A0A2H1FCF9-F1
#
_cell.length_a   1.000
_cell.length_b   1.000
_cell.length_c   1.000
_cell.angle_alpha   90.00
_cell.angle_beta   90.00
_cell.angle_gamma   90.00
#
_symmetry.space_group_name_H-M   'P 1'
#
loop_
_entity.id
_entity.type
_entity.pdbx_description
1 polymer ?
#
loop_
_entity_poly.entity_id
_entity_poly.type
_entity_poly.pdbx_seq_one_letter_code
_entity_poly.pdbx_strand_id
1 'polypeptide(L)'
;MSAYVQNNQVSIINVRYANNTSTGYTVLVNNGQNYTVFQQHSWTTDNGRYNLYSYSIDNSQAVPINRTAGGNFTLNVIADRNHSLTFFAVHQFEIAIHGDNNVTFVPPSPTGDSWFDVGTHVQFVVPHVIQSDNQYTRQILDGWSLDNPDINVIPRQESGIFMSPQIHMSSMHEIGLEYKTQYYIKVISNFGRVLGTGWYDSGAIVDVSVIPGNNILVNHVFSGWQGTVIGNSDHESVETIADSPKVMVANWSEDYTNVSIISIVIVAVLVSLTIYQKRKPLSKT
;
A
#
# COMPACT_ATOMS: atom_id res chain seq x y z
N MET A 1 60.57 48.71 -31.10
CA MET A 1 59.23 48.27 -30.68
C MET A 1 59.34 46.81 -30.25
N SER A 2 59.53 46.55 -28.95
CA SER A 2 59.43 45.19 -28.42
C SER A 2 57.97 44.79 -28.38
N ALA A 3 57.61 43.78 -29.17
CA ALA A 3 56.32 43.11 -29.03
C ALA A 3 56.33 42.35 -27.69
N TYR A 4 55.46 42.74 -26.77
CA TYR A 4 55.16 41.97 -25.59
C TYR A 4 54.59 40.63 -26.05
N VAL A 5 55.38 39.55 -25.88
CA VAL A 5 54.84 38.20 -25.90
C VAL A 5 53.94 38.10 -24.68
N GLN A 6 52.62 38.19 -24.87
CA GLN A 6 51.69 37.69 -23.87
C GLN A 6 51.96 36.19 -23.75
N ASN A 7 52.81 35.82 -22.80
CA ASN A 7 52.83 34.46 -22.30
C ASN A 7 51.43 34.22 -21.73
N ASN A 8 50.53 33.63 -22.51
CA ASN A 8 49.31 33.04 -22.00
C ASN A 8 49.76 31.95 -21.02
N GLN A 9 49.92 32.32 -19.75
CA GLN A 9 50.17 31.35 -18.71
C GLN A 9 48.92 30.49 -18.61
N VAL A 10 49.12 29.18 -18.69
CA VAL A 10 48.06 28.18 -18.66
C VAL A 10 48.18 27.43 -17.35
N SER A 11 47.05 27.25 -16.67
CA SER A 11 46.93 26.44 -15.47
C SER A 11 46.32 25.08 -15.80
N ILE A 12 46.69 24.09 -15.00
CA ILE A 12 46.26 22.71 -15.15
C ILE A 12 45.17 22.42 -14.12
N ILE A 13 44.05 21.89 -14.57
CA ILE A 13 43.02 21.31 -13.70
C ILE A 13 43.05 19.80 -13.86
N ASN A 14 43.52 19.09 -12.84
CA ASN A 14 43.57 17.62 -12.81
C ASN A 14 42.37 17.08 -12.03
N VAL A 15 41.47 16.38 -12.71
CA VAL A 15 40.28 15.74 -12.14
C VAL A 15 40.55 14.26 -11.93
N ARG A 16 40.37 13.80 -10.69
CA ARG A 16 40.58 12.41 -10.27
C ARG A 16 39.42 11.91 -9.44
N TYR A 17 39.31 10.60 -9.31
CA TYR A 17 38.27 9.93 -8.54
C TYR A 17 38.93 9.09 -7.47
N ALA A 18 38.48 9.26 -6.22
CA ALA A 18 38.95 8.43 -5.12
C ALA A 18 38.72 6.95 -5.43
N ASN A 19 39.66 6.09 -5.05
CA ASN A 19 39.60 4.64 -5.28
C ASN A 19 39.39 4.23 -6.75
N ASN A 20 39.75 5.10 -7.71
CA ASN A 20 39.61 4.85 -9.15
C ASN A 20 38.17 4.47 -9.57
N THR A 21 37.16 5.07 -8.93
CA THR A 21 35.75 4.79 -9.26
C THR A 21 35.35 5.27 -10.66
N SER A 22 36.17 6.11 -11.30
CA SER A 22 36.04 6.54 -12.69
C SER A 22 37.40 7.00 -13.23
N THR A 23 37.49 7.19 -14.54
CA THR A 23 38.72 7.62 -15.25
C THR A 23 38.93 9.13 -15.09
N GLY A 24 40.05 9.51 -14.45
CA GLY A 24 40.47 10.90 -14.34
C GLY A 24 40.86 11.54 -15.67
N TYR A 25 40.90 12.86 -15.71
CA TYR A 25 41.30 13.63 -16.89
C TYR A 25 41.96 14.94 -16.50
N THR A 26 42.64 15.56 -17.47
CA THR A 26 43.36 16.83 -17.26
C THR A 26 42.89 17.86 -18.27
N VAL A 27 42.70 19.09 -17.82
CA VAL A 27 42.30 20.23 -18.66
C VAL A 27 43.32 21.36 -18.52
N LEU A 28 43.61 21.99 -19.65
CA LEU A 28 44.43 23.19 -19.75
C LEU A 28 43.52 24.42 -19.88
N VAL A 29 43.67 25.39 -18.97
CA VAL A 29 42.83 26.60 -18.91
C VAL A 29 43.72 27.83 -18.82
N ASN A 30 43.39 28.90 -19.56
CA ASN A 30 44.16 30.14 -19.47
C ASN A 30 44.03 30.74 -18.07
N ASN A 31 45.13 31.29 -17.54
CA ASN A 31 45.16 31.82 -16.19
C ASN A 31 44.08 32.90 -15.97
N GLY A 32 43.40 32.81 -14.83
CA GLY A 32 42.33 33.72 -14.43
C GLY A 32 40.97 33.46 -15.07
N GLN A 33 40.83 32.49 -15.98
CA GLN A 33 39.51 32.08 -16.50
C GLN A 33 38.78 31.13 -15.55
N ASN A 34 37.46 31.25 -15.50
CA ASN A 34 36.61 30.25 -14.86
C ASN A 34 36.45 29.03 -15.77
N TYR A 35 36.63 27.85 -15.22
CA TYR A 35 36.34 26.59 -15.87
C TYR A 35 35.28 25.81 -15.10
N THR A 36 34.24 25.37 -15.80
CA THR A 36 33.19 24.52 -15.21
C THR A 36 33.53 23.06 -15.44
N VAL A 37 33.76 22.35 -14.34
CA VAL A 37 33.94 20.90 -14.32
C VAL A 37 32.56 20.26 -14.28
N PHE A 38 32.35 19.24 -15.14
CA PHE A 38 31.11 18.49 -15.24
C PHE A 38 31.35 17.05 -14.79
N GLN A 39 30.44 16.54 -13.94
CA GLN A 39 30.46 15.16 -13.48
C GLN A 39 29.03 14.63 -13.37
N GLN A 40 28.76 13.41 -13.81
CA GLN A 40 27.47 12.76 -13.56
C GLN A 40 27.29 12.45 -12.08
N HIS A 41 26.09 12.64 -11.54
CA HIS A 41 25.79 12.25 -10.16
C HIS A 41 25.87 10.73 -9.96
N SER A 42 25.48 9.95 -10.96
CA SER A 42 25.57 8.49 -10.94
C SER A 42 26.10 7.94 -12.24
N TRP A 43 26.84 6.84 -12.18
CA TRP A 43 27.27 6.08 -13.36
C TRP A 43 27.21 4.59 -13.07
N THR A 44 26.66 3.83 -14.01
CA THR A 44 26.46 2.39 -13.88
C THR A 44 27.75 1.62 -14.10
N THR A 45 27.82 0.45 -13.45
CA THR A 45 28.86 -0.57 -13.62
C THR A 45 28.17 -1.90 -13.91
N ASP A 46 28.94 -2.95 -14.22
CA ASP A 46 28.38 -4.28 -14.47
C ASP A 46 27.60 -4.84 -13.26
N ASN A 47 27.96 -4.43 -12.04
CA ASN A 47 27.44 -4.99 -10.79
C ASN A 47 26.79 -3.92 -9.88
N GLY A 48 26.40 -2.78 -10.41
CA GLY A 48 25.77 -1.72 -9.62
C GLY A 48 25.88 -0.35 -10.24
N ARG A 49 26.00 0.67 -9.39
CA ARG A 49 26.35 2.02 -9.81
C ARG A 49 27.23 2.68 -8.77
N TYR A 50 27.98 3.68 -9.17
CA TYR A 50 28.56 4.63 -8.23
C TYR A 50 27.70 5.88 -8.19
N ASN A 51 27.57 6.47 -7.00
CA ASN A 51 26.90 7.75 -6.82
C ASN A 51 27.82 8.73 -6.08
N LEU A 52 27.92 9.94 -6.63
CA LEU A 52 28.76 11.02 -6.15
C LEU A 52 28.20 11.59 -4.84
N TYR A 53 29.02 11.70 -3.80
CA TYR A 53 28.60 12.23 -2.49
C TYR A 53 29.46 13.38 -1.95
N SER A 54 30.68 13.57 -2.45
CA SER A 54 31.49 14.74 -2.09
C SER A 54 32.59 15.03 -3.12
N TYR A 55 33.21 16.20 -3.01
CA TYR A 55 34.42 16.56 -3.75
C TYR A 55 35.43 17.27 -2.84
N SER A 56 36.71 17.32 -3.23
CA SER A 56 37.73 18.16 -2.59
C SER A 56 38.57 18.87 -3.66
N ILE A 57 38.99 20.09 -3.37
CA ILE A 57 39.93 20.84 -4.21
C ILE A 57 41.27 20.94 -3.48
N ASP A 58 42.37 20.68 -4.16
CA ASP A 58 43.74 20.78 -3.66
C ASP A 58 43.99 19.98 -2.37
N ASN A 59 43.38 18.79 -2.27
CA ASN A 59 43.41 17.90 -1.10
C ASN A 59 42.90 18.53 0.21
N SER A 60 42.04 19.55 0.11
CA SER A 60 41.30 20.09 1.26
C SER A 60 40.26 19.09 1.80
N GLN A 61 39.60 19.46 2.91
CA GLN A 61 38.49 18.72 3.46
C GLN A 61 37.40 18.48 2.39
N ALA A 62 36.89 17.26 2.32
CA ALA A 62 35.81 16.92 1.38
C ALA A 62 34.54 17.72 1.71
N VAL A 63 33.96 18.33 0.68
CA VAL A 63 32.70 19.08 0.71
C VAL A 63 31.58 18.15 0.25
N PRO A 64 30.58 17.86 1.10
CA PRO A 64 29.46 17.01 0.72
C PRO A 64 28.58 17.67 -0.34
N ILE A 65 27.94 16.85 -1.16
CA ILE A 65 26.95 17.30 -2.15
C ILE A 65 25.60 16.62 -1.91
N ASN A 66 24.54 17.28 -2.37
CA ASN A 66 23.22 16.65 -2.42
C ASN A 66 23.25 15.53 -3.46
N ARG A 67 22.82 14.34 -3.04
CA ARG A 67 22.85 13.13 -3.86
C ARG A 67 21.57 13.02 -4.66
N THR A 68 21.70 12.67 -5.93
CA THR A 68 20.57 12.50 -6.85
C THR A 68 20.79 11.23 -7.67
N ALA A 69 19.69 10.59 -8.10
CA ALA A 69 19.73 9.39 -8.93
C ALA A 69 20.47 9.62 -10.27
N GLY A 70 20.38 10.83 -10.81
CA GLY A 70 21.04 11.21 -12.06
C GLY A 70 21.20 12.71 -12.21
N GLY A 71 21.54 13.14 -13.43
CA GLY A 71 21.90 14.52 -13.76
C GLY A 71 23.38 14.81 -13.58
N ASN A 72 23.76 16.06 -13.80
CA ASN A 72 25.14 16.50 -13.78
C ASN A 72 25.40 17.44 -12.60
N PHE A 73 26.39 17.07 -11.79
CA PHE A 73 27.06 17.97 -10.87
C PHE A 73 27.99 18.91 -11.67
N THR A 74 28.00 20.19 -11.30
CA THR A 74 28.88 21.19 -11.90
C THR A 74 29.66 21.92 -10.81
N LEU A 75 30.93 22.19 -11.08
CA LEU A 75 31.81 22.91 -10.16
C LEU A 75 32.65 23.93 -10.93
N ASN A 76 32.52 25.20 -10.57
CA ASN A 76 33.32 26.27 -11.14
C ASN A 76 34.65 26.38 -10.40
N VAL A 77 35.75 26.38 -11.15
CA VAL A 77 37.13 26.54 -10.65
C VAL A 77 37.78 27.69 -11.39
N ILE A 78 38.33 28.65 -10.64
CA ILE A 78 39.13 29.73 -11.21
C ILE A 78 40.51 29.16 -11.51
N ALA A 79 41.01 29.31 -12.73
CA ALA A 79 42.35 28.87 -13.13
C ALA A 79 43.43 29.87 -12.66
N ASP A 80 43.54 30.14 -11.36
CA ASP A 80 44.57 31.04 -10.82
C ASP A 80 45.92 30.32 -10.60
N ARG A 81 45.88 29.00 -10.45
CA ARG A 81 47.03 28.09 -10.39
C ARG A 81 46.62 26.68 -10.86
N ASN A 82 47.58 25.76 -10.81
CA ASN A 82 47.27 24.34 -11.00
C ASN A 82 46.40 23.83 -9.84
N HIS A 83 45.25 23.25 -10.19
CA HIS A 83 44.34 22.66 -9.23
C HIS A 83 44.25 21.15 -9.38
N SER A 84 43.95 20.50 -8.26
CA SER A 84 43.63 19.09 -8.26
C SER A 84 42.29 18.82 -7.58
N LEU A 85 41.34 18.35 -8.37
CA LEU A 85 40.01 18.01 -7.90
C LEU A 85 39.92 16.50 -7.68
N THR A 86 39.40 16.10 -6.53
CA THR A 86 39.08 14.70 -6.24
C THR A 86 37.58 14.58 -6.02
N PHE A 87 36.92 13.76 -6.82
CA PHE A 87 35.54 13.34 -6.61
C PHE A 87 35.48 12.06 -5.79
N PHE A 88 34.51 12.00 -4.87
CA PHE A 88 34.27 10.84 -4.02
C PHE A 88 32.88 10.28 -4.31
N ALA A 89 32.84 9.00 -4.61
CA ALA A 89 31.62 8.26 -4.86
C ALA A 89 31.58 6.97 -4.06
N VAL A 90 30.37 6.48 -3.83
CA VAL A 90 30.10 5.24 -3.11
C VAL A 90 29.38 4.28 -4.04
N HIS A 91 29.73 3.00 -3.95
CA HIS A 91 29.06 1.95 -4.70
C HIS A 91 27.66 1.74 -4.14
N GLN A 92 26.68 1.58 -5.02
CA GLN A 92 25.30 1.36 -4.67
C GLN A 92 24.78 0.12 -5.39
N PHE A 93 23.84 -0.54 -4.73
CA PHE A 93 23.10 -1.68 -5.26
C PHE A 93 21.61 -1.36 -5.28
N GLU A 94 20.93 -1.90 -6.28
CA GLU A 94 19.49 -1.76 -6.44
C GLU A 94 18.76 -2.82 -5.61
N ILE A 95 17.60 -2.42 -5.06
CA ILE A 95 16.57 -3.35 -4.63
C ILE A 95 15.43 -3.27 -5.66
N ALA A 96 15.34 -4.27 -6.53
CA ALA A 96 14.26 -4.39 -7.51
C ALA A 96 12.99 -4.92 -6.81
N ILE A 97 11.82 -4.44 -7.23
CA ILE A 97 10.53 -4.85 -6.68
C ILE A 97 9.67 -5.40 -7.82
N HIS A 98 9.16 -6.62 -7.65
CA HIS A 98 8.19 -7.22 -8.55
C HIS A 98 6.80 -7.23 -7.93
N GLY A 99 5.81 -6.67 -8.63
CA GLY A 99 4.41 -6.65 -8.22
C GLY A 99 3.82 -5.24 -8.08
N ASP A 100 4.11 -4.57 -6.96
CA ASP A 100 3.45 -3.31 -6.55
C ASP A 100 4.45 -2.16 -6.26
N ASN A 101 3.98 -0.92 -6.43
CA ASN A 101 4.73 0.32 -6.26
C ASN A 101 4.60 0.93 -4.85
N ASN A 102 3.77 0.37 -3.95
CA ASN A 102 3.55 0.92 -2.60
C ASN A 102 4.60 0.50 -1.58
N VAL A 103 5.85 0.34 -2.03
CA VAL A 103 6.97 -0.03 -1.16
C VAL A 103 7.69 1.23 -0.71
N THR A 104 7.92 1.34 0.59
CA THR A 104 8.79 2.36 1.17
C THR A 104 9.98 1.71 1.83
N PHE A 105 11.13 2.38 1.82
CA PHE A 105 12.37 1.84 2.40
C PHE A 105 12.77 2.61 3.65
N VAL A 106 13.29 1.89 4.62
CA VAL A 106 13.81 2.43 5.88
C VAL A 106 15.24 1.91 6.10
N PRO A 107 16.27 2.78 6.10
CA PRO A 107 16.21 4.19 5.73
C PRO A 107 15.83 4.39 4.25
N PRO A 108 15.33 5.59 3.86
CA PRO A 108 15.07 5.88 2.46
C PRO A 108 16.39 5.91 1.67
N SER A 109 16.30 5.67 0.35
CA SER A 109 17.46 5.78 -0.52
C SER A 109 18.07 7.19 -0.44
N PRO A 110 19.41 7.31 -0.38
CA PRO A 110 20.08 8.61 -0.39
C PRO A 110 19.86 9.40 -1.69
N THR A 111 19.35 8.76 -2.73
CA THR A 111 19.13 9.32 -4.07
C THR A 111 17.65 9.41 -4.46
N GLY A 112 16.74 8.99 -3.57
CA GLY A 112 15.29 9.05 -3.77
C GLY A 112 14.73 8.01 -4.72
N ASP A 113 15.50 6.99 -5.06
CA ASP A 113 15.14 5.84 -5.92
C ASP A 113 15.33 4.52 -5.16
N SER A 114 15.45 3.38 -5.83
CA SER A 114 15.61 2.07 -5.18
C SER A 114 17.07 1.63 -5.01
N TRP A 115 18.00 2.58 -4.92
CA TRP A 115 19.44 2.30 -4.84
C TRP A 115 20.03 2.72 -3.50
N PHE A 116 20.81 1.84 -2.91
CA PHE A 116 21.33 1.99 -1.55
C PHE A 116 22.83 1.78 -1.50
N ASP A 117 23.49 2.49 -0.59
CA ASP A 117 24.94 2.41 -0.44
C ASP A 117 25.38 1.03 0.06
N VAL A 118 26.51 0.55 -0.44
CA VAL A 118 27.13 -0.70 -0.01
C VAL A 118 27.30 -0.76 1.51
N GLY A 119 26.96 -1.90 2.11
CA GLY A 119 27.07 -2.17 3.55
C GLY A 119 25.96 -1.56 4.41
N THR A 120 25.00 -0.84 3.82
CA THR A 120 23.81 -0.39 4.54
C THR A 120 22.87 -1.56 4.84
N HIS A 121 22.06 -1.40 5.89
CA HIS A 121 20.97 -2.31 6.21
C HIS A 121 19.66 -1.59 5.95
N VAL A 122 18.79 -2.20 5.14
CA VAL A 122 17.55 -1.60 4.64
C VAL A 122 16.39 -2.54 4.93
N GLN A 123 15.26 -1.98 5.36
CA GLN A 123 13.98 -2.70 5.42
C GLN A 123 13.04 -2.12 4.37
N PHE A 124 12.23 -2.97 3.78
CA PHE A 124 11.06 -2.51 3.04
C PHE A 124 9.83 -2.52 3.94
N VAL A 125 8.94 -1.58 3.70
CA VAL A 125 7.71 -1.36 4.46
C VAL A 125 6.56 -1.24 3.47
N VAL A 126 5.54 -2.06 3.69
CA VAL A 126 4.32 -2.14 2.86
C VAL A 126 3.09 -2.21 3.76
N PRO A 127 1.93 -1.69 3.34
CA PRO A 127 0.69 -1.91 4.08
C PRO A 127 0.26 -3.38 4.03
N HIS A 128 -0.33 -3.87 5.11
CA HIS A 128 -0.93 -5.22 5.11
C HIS A 128 -2.16 -5.30 4.21
N VAL A 129 -2.86 -4.18 4.01
CA VAL A 129 -4.08 -4.10 3.20
C VAL A 129 -4.00 -2.92 2.24
N ILE A 130 -4.22 -3.19 0.96
CA ILE A 130 -4.30 -2.20 -0.10
C ILE A 130 -5.74 -2.13 -0.60
N GLN A 131 -6.38 -1.00 -0.40
CA GLN A 131 -7.74 -0.77 -0.90
C GLN A 131 -7.68 -0.51 -2.41
N SER A 132 -8.59 -1.15 -3.16
CA SER A 132 -8.81 -0.80 -4.57
C SER A 132 -9.64 0.48 -4.65
N ASP A 133 -9.61 1.15 -5.81
CA ASP A 133 -10.49 2.28 -6.13
C ASP A 133 -11.97 1.91 -5.99
N ASN A 134 -12.30 0.63 -6.22
CA ASN A 134 -13.61 0.06 -5.88
C ASN A 134 -13.61 -0.31 -4.38
N GLN A 135 -14.36 0.45 -3.57
CA GLN A 135 -14.45 0.34 -2.09
C GLN A 135 -14.83 -1.04 -1.54
N TYR A 136 -15.16 -2.00 -2.40
CA TYR A 136 -15.56 -3.36 -2.05
C TYR A 136 -14.60 -4.45 -2.54
N THR A 137 -13.45 -4.05 -3.09
CA THR A 137 -12.33 -4.94 -3.44
C THR A 137 -11.06 -4.44 -2.75
N ARG A 138 -10.27 -5.35 -2.19
CA ARG A 138 -8.97 -5.02 -1.61
C ARG A 138 -7.97 -6.16 -1.83
N GLN A 139 -6.71 -5.86 -1.62
CA GLN A 139 -5.64 -6.84 -1.56
C GLN A 139 -5.12 -6.94 -0.14
N ILE A 140 -4.78 -8.16 0.29
CA ILE A 140 -4.14 -8.44 1.57
C ILE A 140 -2.78 -9.09 1.32
N LEU A 141 -1.75 -8.61 1.99
CA LEU A 141 -0.40 -9.18 1.87
C LEU A 141 -0.40 -10.60 2.45
N ASP A 142 -0.01 -11.58 1.62
CA ASP A 142 0.00 -13.00 1.96
C ASP A 142 1.43 -13.53 2.17
N GLY A 143 2.40 -12.91 1.50
CA GLY A 143 3.80 -13.26 1.68
C GLY A 143 4.75 -12.35 0.93
N TRP A 144 6.04 -12.64 1.06
CA TRP A 144 7.11 -11.92 0.39
C TRP A 144 8.30 -12.85 0.14
N SER A 145 9.16 -12.49 -0.81
CA SER A 145 10.42 -13.19 -1.05
C SER A 145 11.58 -12.22 -1.25
N LEU A 146 12.80 -12.74 -1.09
CA LEU A 146 14.05 -12.02 -1.30
C LEU A 146 14.99 -12.91 -2.10
N ASP A 147 15.40 -12.43 -3.28
CA ASP A 147 16.37 -13.02 -4.22
C ASP A 147 16.00 -14.41 -4.79
N ASN A 148 14.90 -15.01 -4.33
CA ASN A 148 14.43 -16.34 -4.72
C ASN A 148 12.89 -16.27 -4.85
N PRO A 149 12.27 -17.04 -5.77
CA PRO A 149 10.81 -17.19 -5.83
C PRO A 149 10.14 -17.78 -4.58
N ASP A 150 10.87 -18.39 -3.64
CA ASP A 150 10.25 -18.99 -2.45
C ASP A 150 9.57 -17.92 -1.57
N ILE A 151 8.25 -18.04 -1.42
CA ILE A 151 7.42 -17.10 -0.66
C ILE A 151 7.47 -17.41 0.84
N ASN A 152 7.92 -16.43 1.62
CA ASN A 152 7.73 -16.39 3.06
C ASN A 152 6.30 -15.93 3.37
N VAL A 153 5.44 -16.89 3.68
CA VAL A 153 4.05 -16.61 4.08
C VAL A 153 4.04 -15.82 5.38
N ILE A 154 3.22 -14.78 5.43
CA ILE A 154 3.04 -13.97 6.63
C ILE A 154 1.66 -14.22 7.26
N PRO A 155 1.53 -14.07 8.59
CA PRO A 155 0.22 -14.12 9.23
C PRO A 155 -0.69 -13.02 8.70
N ARG A 156 -1.94 -13.39 8.39
CA ARG A 156 -2.97 -12.46 7.93
C ARG A 156 -3.17 -11.33 8.94
N GLN A 157 -3.13 -10.08 8.46
CA GLN A 157 -3.49 -8.89 9.24
C GLN A 157 -4.45 -7.99 8.47
N GLU A 158 -5.50 -7.54 9.16
CA GLU A 158 -6.60 -6.75 8.58
C GLU A 158 -6.31 -5.25 8.45
N SER A 159 -5.16 -4.80 8.98
CA SER A 159 -4.71 -3.40 8.95
C SER A 159 -3.23 -3.32 9.34
N GLY A 160 -2.64 -2.13 9.23
CA GLY A 160 -1.27 -1.86 9.65
C GLY A 160 -0.25 -2.01 8.53
N ILE A 161 1.03 -2.06 8.92
CA ILE A 161 2.18 -2.15 8.02
C ILE A 161 3.01 -3.39 8.36
N PHE A 162 3.51 -4.04 7.31
CA PHE A 162 4.55 -5.04 7.40
C PHE A 162 5.91 -4.37 7.23
N MET A 163 6.88 -4.75 8.05
CA MET A 163 8.28 -4.39 7.87
C MET A 163 9.10 -5.66 7.70
N SER A 164 9.93 -5.70 6.66
CA SER A 164 10.79 -6.85 6.39
C SER A 164 11.89 -7.01 7.44
N PRO A 165 12.57 -8.17 7.50
CA PRO A 165 13.91 -8.26 8.08
C PRO A 165 14.89 -7.27 7.42
N GLN A 166 16.03 -7.04 8.06
CA GLN A 166 17.11 -6.21 7.52
C GLN A 166 17.74 -6.87 6.29
N ILE A 167 17.78 -6.15 5.18
CA ILE A 167 18.47 -6.51 3.94
C ILE A 167 19.84 -5.84 3.96
N HIS A 168 20.90 -6.63 3.91
CA HIS A 168 22.27 -6.12 3.87
C HIS A 168 22.70 -5.85 2.43
N MET A 169 23.03 -4.59 2.11
CA MET A 169 23.38 -4.17 0.75
C MET A 169 24.81 -4.58 0.36
N SER A 170 25.01 -5.87 0.07
CA SER A 170 26.24 -6.43 -0.49
C SER A 170 26.17 -6.73 -1.99
N SER A 171 24.96 -6.78 -2.54
CA SER A 171 24.65 -7.06 -3.93
C SER A 171 23.33 -6.39 -4.30
N MET A 172 22.98 -6.46 -5.59
CA MET A 172 21.60 -6.22 -5.99
C MET A 172 20.69 -7.25 -5.33
N HIS A 173 19.48 -6.83 -5.00
CA HIS A 173 18.44 -7.66 -4.41
C HIS A 173 17.14 -7.56 -5.20
N GLU A 174 16.35 -8.62 -5.14
CA GLU A 174 15.03 -8.68 -5.75
C GLU A 174 13.98 -9.03 -4.69
N ILE A 175 12.94 -8.22 -4.58
CA ILE A 175 11.81 -8.45 -3.67
C ILE A 175 10.59 -8.86 -4.49
N GLY A 176 10.01 -10.01 -4.14
CA GLY A 176 8.67 -10.40 -4.57
C GLY A 176 7.66 -10.11 -3.46
N LEU A 177 6.50 -9.55 -3.81
CA LEU A 177 5.37 -9.40 -2.88
C LEU A 177 4.17 -10.19 -3.39
N GLU A 178 3.60 -11.02 -2.54
CA GLU A 178 2.44 -11.84 -2.85
C GLU A 178 1.20 -11.29 -2.14
N TYR A 179 0.17 -11.01 -2.92
CA TYR A 179 -1.09 -10.46 -2.42
C TYR A 179 -2.27 -11.33 -2.82
N LYS A 180 -3.20 -11.53 -1.88
CA LYS A 180 -4.50 -12.15 -2.16
C LYS A 180 -5.58 -11.10 -2.36
N THR A 181 -6.35 -11.25 -3.43
CA THR A 181 -7.55 -10.45 -3.65
C THR A 181 -8.65 -10.85 -2.69
N GLN A 182 -9.35 -9.88 -2.13
CA GLN A 182 -10.51 -10.06 -1.28
C GLN A 182 -11.69 -9.22 -1.76
N TYR A 183 -12.89 -9.77 -1.56
CA TYR A 183 -14.15 -9.11 -1.88
C TYR A 183 -15.00 -8.92 -0.63
N TYR A 184 -15.69 -7.78 -0.59
CA TYR A 184 -16.64 -7.49 0.47
C TYR A 184 -18.00 -8.10 0.16
N ILE A 185 -18.49 -8.93 1.08
CA ILE A 185 -19.83 -9.49 1.05
C ILE A 185 -20.66 -8.72 2.06
N LYS A 186 -21.72 -8.07 1.60
CA LYS A 186 -22.66 -7.31 2.44
C LYS A 186 -23.96 -8.07 2.56
N VAL A 187 -24.36 -8.40 3.78
CA VAL A 187 -25.63 -9.07 4.06
C VAL A 187 -26.61 -8.08 4.66
N ILE A 188 -27.82 -8.01 4.11
CA ILE A 188 -28.85 -7.04 4.49
C ILE A 188 -30.14 -7.81 4.79
N SER A 189 -30.80 -7.44 5.89
CA SER A 189 -32.15 -7.92 6.20
C SER A 189 -32.94 -6.79 6.86
N ASN A 190 -34.22 -6.65 6.51
CA ASN A 190 -35.15 -5.75 7.19
C ASN A 190 -35.73 -6.35 8.48
N PHE A 191 -35.60 -7.67 8.67
CA PHE A 191 -36.03 -8.38 9.88
C PHE A 191 -34.98 -9.40 10.36
N GLY A 192 -34.81 -9.54 11.67
CA GLY A 192 -33.81 -10.43 12.24
C GLY A 192 -32.37 -9.89 12.19
N ARG A 193 -31.42 -10.71 12.65
CA ARG A 193 -29.99 -10.38 12.70
C ARG A 193 -29.22 -11.14 11.61
N VAL A 194 -28.48 -10.41 10.78
CA VAL A 194 -27.64 -11.00 9.72
C VAL A 194 -26.28 -11.44 10.23
N LEU A 195 -25.72 -12.47 9.60
CA LEU A 195 -24.36 -12.99 9.77
C LEU A 195 -23.73 -13.19 8.37
N GLY A 196 -22.39 -13.18 8.30
CA GLY A 196 -21.66 -13.38 7.04
C GLY A 196 -21.29 -12.09 6.28
N THR A 197 -21.51 -10.91 6.89
CA THR A 197 -20.98 -9.65 6.33
C THR A 197 -19.51 -9.51 6.64
N GLY A 198 -18.68 -9.26 5.63
CA GLY A 198 -17.24 -9.12 5.83
C GLY A 198 -16.41 -9.22 4.55
N TRP A 199 -15.10 -9.22 4.72
CA TRP A 199 -14.12 -9.39 3.65
C TRP A 199 -13.64 -10.84 3.58
N TYR A 200 -13.69 -11.42 2.39
CA TYR A 200 -13.37 -12.82 2.16
C TYR A 200 -12.37 -12.95 1.02
N ASP A 201 -11.48 -13.94 1.11
CA ASP A 201 -10.52 -14.25 0.05
C ASP A 201 -11.24 -14.66 -1.24
N SER A 202 -10.69 -14.24 -2.37
CA SER A 202 -11.25 -14.56 -3.68
C SER A 202 -11.43 -16.07 -3.85
N GLY A 203 -12.64 -16.50 -4.20
CA GLY A 203 -13.02 -17.90 -4.36
C GLY A 203 -13.42 -18.62 -3.07
N ALA A 204 -13.36 -17.97 -1.90
CA ALA A 204 -13.84 -18.55 -0.66
C ALA A 204 -15.36 -18.79 -0.69
N ILE A 205 -15.80 -19.90 -0.09
CA ILE A 205 -17.22 -20.15 0.20
C ILE A 205 -17.55 -19.46 1.52
N VAL A 206 -18.60 -18.65 1.50
CA VAL A 206 -19.02 -17.79 2.61
C VAL A 206 -20.39 -18.22 3.10
N ASP A 207 -20.47 -18.57 4.38
CA ASP A 207 -21.73 -18.80 5.08
C ASP A 207 -22.45 -17.48 5.36
N VAL A 208 -23.65 -17.36 4.80
CA VAL A 208 -24.53 -16.21 4.99
C VAL A 208 -25.80 -16.70 5.67
N SER A 209 -26.18 -16.05 6.76
CA SER A 209 -27.42 -16.41 7.44
C SER A 209 -28.13 -15.22 8.05
N VAL A 210 -29.42 -15.42 8.32
CA VAL A 210 -30.25 -14.50 9.07
C VAL A 210 -30.90 -15.25 10.24
N ILE A 211 -30.81 -14.69 11.43
CA ILE A 211 -31.49 -15.21 12.62
C ILE A 211 -32.79 -14.42 12.77
N PRO A 212 -33.98 -15.04 12.56
CA PRO A 212 -35.25 -14.36 12.73
C PRO A 212 -35.38 -13.75 14.14
N GLY A 213 -35.97 -12.56 14.22
CA GLY A 213 -36.38 -11.98 15.49
C GLY A 213 -37.72 -12.54 15.96
N ASN A 214 -38.11 -12.23 17.20
CA ASN A 214 -39.44 -12.55 17.71
C ASN A 214 -40.38 -11.34 17.53
N ASN A 215 -41.56 -11.56 16.94
CA ASN A 215 -42.64 -10.57 16.89
C ASN A 215 -43.96 -11.26 17.26
N ILE A 216 -44.66 -10.71 18.25
CA ILE A 216 -45.88 -11.31 18.83
C ILE A 216 -47.12 -11.00 17.97
N LEU A 217 -47.11 -9.86 17.26
CA LEU A 217 -48.27 -9.40 16.49
C LEU A 217 -48.22 -9.85 15.03
N VAL A 218 -47.10 -9.64 14.35
CA VAL A 218 -46.92 -9.98 12.94
C VAL A 218 -45.89 -11.10 12.83
N ASN A 219 -46.26 -12.19 12.20
CA ASN A 219 -45.34 -13.31 11.96
C ASN A 219 -44.53 -13.02 10.69
N HIS A 220 -43.21 -13.00 10.78
CA HIS A 220 -42.33 -12.79 9.62
C HIS A 220 -41.86 -14.16 9.11
N VAL A 221 -42.24 -14.49 7.88
CA VAL A 221 -41.89 -15.75 7.22
C VAL A 221 -40.78 -15.49 6.23
N PHE A 222 -39.64 -16.17 6.39
CA PHE A 222 -38.52 -16.05 5.47
C PHE A 222 -38.97 -16.47 4.07
N SER A 223 -38.69 -15.62 3.07
CA SER A 223 -39.16 -15.78 1.68
C SER A 223 -38.03 -16.01 0.69
N GLY A 224 -36.79 -16.09 1.18
CA GLY A 224 -35.63 -16.44 0.39
C GLY A 224 -34.60 -15.32 0.23
N TRP A 225 -33.42 -15.69 -0.25
CA TRP A 225 -32.32 -14.76 -0.54
C TRP A 225 -32.39 -14.15 -1.94
N GLN A 226 -32.08 -12.86 -2.05
CA GLN A 226 -31.78 -12.21 -3.32
C GLN A 226 -30.28 -12.34 -3.64
N GLY A 227 -29.97 -12.85 -4.83
CA GLY A 227 -28.62 -13.00 -5.34
C GLY A 227 -28.25 -14.46 -5.62
N THR A 228 -26.99 -14.67 -6.05
CA THR A 228 -26.48 -16.02 -6.33
C THR A 228 -26.09 -16.71 -5.03
N VAL A 229 -26.77 -17.81 -4.72
CA VAL A 229 -26.51 -18.69 -3.57
C VAL A 229 -26.12 -20.08 -4.02
N ILE A 230 -25.40 -20.79 -3.16
CA ILE A 230 -25.21 -22.23 -3.21
C ILE A 230 -26.18 -22.84 -2.18
N GLY A 231 -26.95 -23.83 -2.60
CA GLY A 231 -27.94 -24.51 -1.76
C GLY A 231 -29.38 -24.03 -1.97
N ASN A 232 -30.25 -24.27 -0.99
CA ASN A 232 -31.65 -23.87 -1.06
C ASN A 232 -31.83 -22.40 -0.65
N SER A 233 -32.21 -21.54 -1.60
CA SER A 233 -32.45 -20.11 -1.36
C SER A 233 -33.53 -19.83 -0.33
N ASP A 234 -34.40 -20.79 -0.05
CA ASP A 234 -35.56 -20.65 0.84
C ASP A 234 -35.22 -20.95 2.31
N HIS A 235 -33.97 -21.29 2.62
CA HIS A 235 -33.48 -21.46 3.98
C HIS A 235 -32.82 -20.17 4.50
N GLU A 236 -32.95 -19.91 5.80
CA GLU A 236 -32.36 -18.73 6.46
C GLU A 236 -30.83 -18.77 6.49
N SER A 237 -30.20 -19.89 6.13
CA SER A 237 -28.75 -20.07 6.01
C SER A 237 -28.41 -20.65 4.63
N VAL A 238 -27.51 -19.96 3.92
CA VAL A 238 -27.04 -20.30 2.57
C VAL A 238 -25.55 -20.02 2.44
N GLU A 239 -24.94 -20.53 1.38
CA GLU A 239 -23.55 -20.26 1.03
C GLU A 239 -23.47 -19.36 -0.22
N THR A 240 -22.38 -18.60 -0.38
CA THR A 240 -22.05 -17.91 -1.64
C THR A 240 -20.54 -17.87 -1.88
N ILE A 241 -20.12 -17.72 -3.12
CA ILE A 241 -18.69 -17.62 -3.48
C ILE A 241 -18.27 -16.16 -3.45
N ALA A 242 -17.16 -15.85 -2.80
CA ALA A 242 -16.50 -14.54 -2.87
C ALA A 242 -15.72 -14.42 -4.19
N ASP A 243 -16.40 -14.40 -5.34
CA ASP A 243 -15.81 -14.20 -6.67
C ASP A 243 -15.80 -12.73 -7.12
N SER A 244 -16.57 -11.89 -6.43
CA SER A 244 -16.80 -10.49 -6.71
C SER A 244 -17.47 -9.83 -5.50
N PRO A 245 -17.50 -8.49 -5.40
CA PRO A 245 -18.28 -7.79 -4.39
C PRO A 245 -19.77 -8.11 -4.52
N LYS A 246 -20.42 -8.52 -3.43
CA LYS A 246 -21.84 -8.94 -3.46
C LYS A 246 -22.65 -8.31 -2.34
N VAL A 247 -23.93 -8.08 -2.65
CA VAL A 247 -24.95 -7.71 -1.67
C VAL A 247 -25.99 -8.82 -1.64
N MET A 248 -26.12 -9.47 -0.49
CA MET A 248 -27.09 -10.54 -0.22
C MET A 248 -28.25 -9.97 0.59
N VAL A 249 -29.48 -10.11 0.10
CA VAL A 249 -30.67 -9.55 0.78
C VAL A 249 -31.60 -10.67 1.22
N ALA A 250 -31.89 -10.74 2.51
CA ALA A 250 -32.91 -11.63 3.06
C ALA A 250 -34.31 -11.03 2.86
N ASN A 251 -35.18 -11.75 2.17
CA ASN A 251 -36.57 -11.33 1.95
C ASN A 251 -37.51 -12.00 2.95
N TRP A 252 -38.53 -11.26 3.36
CA TRP A 252 -39.52 -11.69 4.34
C TRP A 252 -40.93 -11.36 3.86
N SER A 253 -41.86 -12.26 4.16
CA SER A 253 -43.30 -12.07 4.00
C SER A 253 -43.92 -11.86 5.37
N GLU A 254 -44.93 -11.00 5.46
CA GLU A 254 -45.63 -10.69 6.70
C GLU A 254 -46.95 -11.44 6.76
N ASP A 255 -47.15 -12.21 7.82
CA ASP A 255 -48.37 -12.94 8.13
C ASP A 255 -49.10 -12.27 9.31
N TYR A 256 -50.27 -11.72 8.99
CA TYR A 256 -51.16 -10.98 9.90
C TYR A 256 -52.23 -11.87 10.56
N THR A 257 -52.09 -13.19 10.48
CA THR A 257 -53.04 -14.14 11.09
C THR A 257 -53.21 -13.88 12.59
N ASN A 258 -52.11 -13.64 13.32
CA ASN A 258 -52.16 -13.33 14.75
C ASN A 258 -52.89 -12.02 15.04
N VAL A 259 -52.59 -10.94 14.29
CA VAL A 259 -53.31 -9.66 14.40
C VAL A 259 -54.81 -9.86 14.19
N SER A 260 -55.18 -10.65 13.18
CA SER A 260 -56.57 -10.94 12.84
C SER A 260 -57.28 -11.69 13.97
N ILE A 261 -56.64 -12.73 14.54
CA ILE A 261 -57.18 -13.49 15.67
C ILE A 261 -57.35 -12.59 16.91
N ILE A 262 -56.33 -11.81 17.27
CA ILE A 262 -56.38 -10.90 18.42
C ILE A 262 -57.49 -9.85 18.24
N SER A 263 -57.61 -9.28 17.04
CA SER A 263 -58.66 -8.29 16.72
C SER A 263 -60.06 -8.90 16.88
N ILE A 264 -60.27 -10.12 16.40
CA ILE A 264 -61.54 -10.85 16.53
C ILE A 264 -61.86 -11.10 18.02
N VAL A 265 -60.88 -11.52 18.82
CA VAL A 265 -61.07 -11.77 20.26
C VAL A 265 -61.42 -10.48 21.01
N ILE A 266 -60.74 -9.36 20.73
CA ILE A 266 -61.04 -8.05 21.33
C ILE A 266 -62.48 -7.63 21.02
N VAL A 267 -62.90 -7.75 19.76
CA VAL A 267 -64.29 -7.43 19.36
C VAL A 267 -65.29 -8.33 20.08
N ALA A 268 -65.04 -9.64 20.16
CA ALA A 268 -65.90 -10.58 20.86
C ALA A 268 -66.02 -10.29 22.37
N VAL A 269 -64.92 -9.89 23.02
CA VAL A 269 -64.92 -9.48 24.43
C VAL A 269 -65.71 -8.20 24.62
N LEU A 270 -65.52 -7.17 23.77
CA LEU A 270 -66.29 -5.92 23.84
C LEU A 270 -67.79 -6.15 23.64
N VAL A 271 -68.17 -6.99 22.67
CA VAL A 271 -69.57 -7.38 22.45
C VAL A 271 -70.13 -8.09 23.68
N SER A 272 -69.40 -9.04 24.25
CA SER A 272 -69.82 -9.74 25.47
C SER A 272 -69.96 -8.80 26.66
N LEU A 273 -69.02 -7.86 26.83
CA LEU A 273 -69.04 -6.86 27.91
C LEU A 273 -70.24 -5.92 27.77
N THR A 274 -70.54 -5.45 26.56
CA THR A 274 -71.69 -4.57 26.30
C THR A 274 -73.02 -5.29 26.53
N ILE A 275 -73.13 -6.56 26.13
CA ILE A 275 -74.28 -7.42 26.45
C ILE A 275 -74.41 -7.58 27.98
N TYR A 276 -73.30 -7.83 28.68
CA TYR A 276 -73.29 -7.97 30.14
C TYR A 276 -73.72 -6.68 30.85
N GLN A 277 -73.18 -5.53 30.46
CA GLN A 277 -73.53 -4.23 31.04
C GLN A 277 -75.02 -3.89 30.82
N LYS A 278 -75.57 -4.19 29.64
CA LYS A 278 -77.01 -4.01 29.37
C LYS A 278 -77.90 -4.96 30.17
N ARG A 279 -77.40 -6.15 30.52
CA ARG A 279 -78.14 -7.16 31.29
C ARG A 279 -77.97 -7.03 32.81
N LYS A 280 -77.05 -6.16 33.28
CA LYS A 280 -76.84 -5.93 34.71
C LYS A 280 -78.03 -5.11 35.26
N PRO A 281 -78.85 -5.65 36.19
CA PRO A 281 -79.95 -4.89 36.77
C PRO A 281 -79.41 -3.71 37.60
N LEU A 282 -80.08 -2.56 37.53
CA LEU A 282 -79.78 -1.38 38.35
C LEU A 282 -79.72 -1.78 39.83
N SER A 283 -78.57 -1.59 40.48
CA SER A 283 -78.47 -1.70 41.93
C SER A 283 -79.39 -0.65 42.53
N LYS A 284 -80.44 -1.07 43.26
CA LYS A 284 -81.19 -0.17 44.14
C LYS A 284 -80.23 0.36 45.22
N THR A 285 -80.32 1.66 45.45
CA THR A 285 -79.63 2.43 46.49
C THR A 285 -79.93 1.89 47.88
#